data_AF-A0A970V4X0-F1
#
_entry.id   AF-A0A970V4X0-F1
#
_cell.length_a   1.000
_cell.length_b   1.000
_cell.length_c   1.000
_cell.angle_alpha   90.00
_cell.angle_beta   90.00
_cell.angle_gamma   90.00
#
_symmetry.space_group_name_H-M   'P 1'
#
loop_
_entity.id
_entity.type
_entity.pdbx_description
1 polymer ?
#
loop_
_entity_poly.entity_id
_entity_poly.type
_entity_poly.pdbx_seq_one_letter_code
_entity_poly.pdbx_strand_id
1 'polypeptide(L)'
;MFFLVALVLIVFLMLYRVIKGPTVFDRLNGLGVIGTDTIVILLLLGFLKNRVDLFIDIAISYGILGFITLVVIAKYFNVNKKEKREGDVH
;
A
#
# COMPACT_ATOMS: atom_id res chain seq x y z
N MET A 1 10.42 -5.62 20.69
CA MET A 1 10.80 -4.18 20.57
C MET A 1 11.75 -3.93 19.40
N PHE A 2 12.87 -4.64 19.28
CA PHE A 2 13.78 -4.54 18.11
C PHE A 2 13.08 -4.73 16.75
N PHE A 3 12.14 -5.67 16.65
CA PHE A 3 11.39 -5.94 15.42
C PHE A 3 10.53 -4.75 14.94
N LEU A 4 9.92 -4.00 15.87
CA LEU A 4 9.16 -2.80 15.56
C LEU A 4 10.05 -1.68 15.03
N VAL A 5 11.22 -1.49 15.65
CA VAL A 5 12.20 -0.48 15.20
C VAL A 5 12.70 -0.80 13.79
N ALA A 6 12.97 -2.07 13.49
CA ALA A 6 13.35 -2.50 12.15
C ALA A 6 12.25 -2.22 11.11
N LEU A 7 10.98 -2.52 11.42
CA LEU A 7 9.85 -2.23 10.53
C LEU A 7 9.70 -0.72 10.28
N VAL A 8 9.81 0.11 11.31
CA VAL A 8 9.74 1.57 11.15
C VAL A 8 10.89 2.08 10.26
N LEU A 9 12.10 1.55 10.41
CA LEU A 9 13.23 1.90 9.53
C LEU A 9 12.99 1.47 8.08
N ILE A 10 12.40 0.29 7.85
CA ILE A 10 12.03 -0.18 6.51
C ILE A 10 11.01 0.77 5.88
N VAL A 11 9.97 1.18 6.62
CA VAL A 11 8.98 2.14 6.14
C VAL A 11 9.64 3.47 5.75
N PHE A 12 10.57 3.99 6.56
CA PHE A 12 11.33 5.21 6.22
C PHE A 12 12.18 5.06 4.96
N LEU A 13 12.86 3.93 4.79
CA LEU A 13 13.64 3.62 3.58
C LEU A 13 12.75 3.50 2.34
N MET A 14 11.60 2.85 2.47
CA MET A 14 10.64 2.71 1.38
C MET A 14 10.02 4.05 1.01
N LEU A 15 9.73 4.91 1.99
CA LEU A 15 9.25 6.26 1.74
C LEU A 15 10.25 7.10 0.95
N TYR A 16 11.55 6.98 1.28
CA TYR A 16 12.62 7.58 0.49
C TYR A 16 12.64 7.04 -0.95
N ARG A 17 12.47 5.72 -1.14
CA ARG A 17 12.42 5.09 -2.47
C ARG A 17 11.19 5.50 -3.28
N VAL A 18 10.03 5.72 -2.66
CA VAL A 18 8.83 6.21 -3.35
C VAL A 18 9.06 7.63 -3.88
N ILE A 19 9.74 8.50 -3.13
CA ILE A 19 9.97 9.89 -3.53
C ILE A 19 11.09 9.98 -4.58
N LYS A 20 12.23 9.31 -4.36
CA LYS A 20 13.40 9.39 -5.24
C LYS A 20 13.52 8.26 -6.27
N GLY A 21 12.51 7.39 -6.37
CA GLY A 21 12.51 6.27 -7.31
C GLY A 21 12.62 6.76 -8.75
N PRO A 22 13.60 6.27 -9.55
CA PRO A 22 13.81 6.71 -10.93
C PRO A 22 12.72 6.18 -11.87
N THR A 23 12.15 5.01 -11.58
CA THR A 23 11.10 4.38 -12.40
C THR A 23 9.74 4.42 -11.72
N VAL A 24 8.66 4.41 -12.51
CA VAL A 24 7.28 4.30 -11.99
C VAL A 24 7.09 2.99 -11.24
N PHE A 25 7.70 1.89 -11.72
CA PHE A 25 7.65 0.58 -11.08
C PHE A 25 8.33 0.58 -9.69
N ASP A 26 9.46 1.27 -9.51
CA ASP A 26 10.11 1.41 -8.20
C ASP A 26 9.22 2.12 -7.18
N ARG A 27 8.49 3.15 -7.64
CA ARG A 27 7.56 3.90 -6.79
C ARG A 27 6.34 3.06 -6.42
N LEU A 28 5.76 2.34 -7.39
CA LEU A 28 4.63 1.44 -7.14
C LEU A 28 4.99 0.31 -6.20
N ASN A 29 6.18 -0.29 -6.35
CA ASN A 29 6.68 -1.31 -5.43
C ASN A 29 6.85 -0.74 -4.02
N GLY A 30 7.47 0.44 -3.88
CA GLY A 30 7.61 1.11 -2.59
C GLY A 30 6.27 1.39 -1.89
N LEU A 31 5.26 1.84 -2.64
CA LEU A 31 3.90 2.06 -2.12
C LEU A 31 3.25 0.75 -1.65
N GLY A 32 3.42 -0.34 -2.40
CA GLY A 32 2.92 -1.66 -2.02
C GLY A 32 3.51 -2.17 -0.71
N VAL A 33 4.84 -2.05 -0.57
CA VAL A 33 5.55 -2.48 0.66
C VAL A 33 5.14 -1.65 1.87
N ILE A 34 4.99 -0.32 1.73
CA ILE A 34 4.51 0.54 2.83
C ILE A 34 3.11 0.11 3.29
N GLY A 35 2.22 -0.23 2.35
CA GLY A 35 0.88 -0.71 2.67
C GLY A 35 0.90 -2.00 3.51
N THR A 36 1.72 -2.98 3.12
CA THR A 36 1.85 -4.24 3.86
C THR A 36 2.53 -4.05 5.22
N ASP A 37 3.59 -3.24 5.29
CA ASP A 37 4.31 -2.96 6.54
C ASP A 37 3.40 -2.27 7.57
N THR A 38 2.51 -1.38 7.12
CA THR A 38 1.53 -0.72 7.98
C THR A 38 0.61 -1.72 8.66
N ILE A 39 0.11 -2.72 7.93
CA ILE A 39 -0.76 -3.78 8.47
C ILE A 39 0.01 -4.61 9.51
N VAL A 40 1.25 -4.98 9.21
CA VAL A 40 2.11 -5.74 10.14
C VAL A 40 2.38 -4.94 11.42
N ILE A 41 2.66 -3.64 11.30
CA ILE A 41 2.88 -2.75 12.44
C ILE A 41 1.62 -2.67 13.31
N LEU A 42 0.43 -2.52 12.71
CA LEU A 42 -0.84 -2.49 13.46
C LEU A 42 -1.05 -3.76 14.29
N LEU A 43 -0.83 -4.94 13.69
CA LEU A 43 -0.95 -6.21 14.38
C LEU A 43 0.07 -6.36 15.51
N LEU A 44 1.34 -5.98 15.28
CA LEU A 44 2.36 -6.00 16.33
C LEU A 44 2.03 -5.05 17.47
N LEU A 45 1.52 -3.84 17.18
CA LEU A 45 1.11 -2.89 18.20
C LEU A 45 -0.05 -3.43 19.04
N GLY A 46 -1.03 -4.10 18.41
CA GLY A 46 -2.12 -4.76 19.11
C GLY A 46 -1.64 -5.85 20.05
N PHE A 47 -0.67 -6.65 19.60
CA PHE A 47 -0.01 -7.67 20.41
C PHE A 47 0.73 -7.06 21.61
N LEU A 48 1.53 -6.02 21.41
CA LEU A 48 2.26 -5.34 22.50
C LEU A 48 1.34 -4.66 23.51
N LYS A 49 0.19 -4.15 23.07
CA LYS A 49 -0.77 -3.42 23.91
C LYS A 49 -1.79 -4.34 24.60
N ASN A 50 -1.73 -5.66 24.40
CA ASN A 50 -2.72 -6.64 24.87
C ASN A 50 -4.17 -6.26 24.49
N ARG A 51 -4.36 -5.59 23.34
CA ARG A 51 -5.68 -5.17 22.83
C ARG A 51 -5.84 -5.60 21.37
N VAL A 52 -5.48 -6.83 21.08
CA VAL A 52 -5.31 -7.34 19.71
C VAL A 52 -6.58 -7.17 18.87
N ASP A 53 -7.76 -7.36 19.48
CA ASP A 53 -9.06 -7.29 18.80
C ASP A 53 -9.29 -5.96 18.08
N LEU A 54 -8.99 -4.83 18.75
CA LEU A 54 -9.15 -3.50 18.16
C LEU A 54 -8.23 -3.31 16.95
N PHE A 55 -6.97 -3.73 17.06
CA PHE A 55 -5.98 -3.50 16.02
C PHE A 55 -6.17 -4.44 14.83
N ILE A 56 -6.70 -5.65 15.05
CA ILE A 56 -7.08 -6.56 13.96
C ILE A 56 -8.17 -5.94 13.10
N ASP A 57 -9.20 -5.33 13.71
CA ASP A 57 -10.28 -4.69 12.96
C ASP A 57 -9.76 -3.54 12.07
N ILE A 58 -8.87 -2.71 12.62
CA ILE A 58 -8.20 -1.64 11.86
C ILE A 58 -7.32 -2.22 10.75
N ALA A 59 -6.59 -3.30 11.01
CA ALA A 59 -5.69 -3.94 10.04
C ALA A 59 -6.46 -4.55 8.86
N ILE A 60 -7.55 -5.26 9.13
CA ILE A 60 -8.42 -5.85 8.10
C ILE A 60 -9.07 -4.73 7.27
N SER A 61 -9.57 -3.68 7.93
CA SER A 61 -10.13 -2.51 7.25
C SER A 61 -9.11 -1.85 6.30
N TYR A 62 -7.86 -1.68 6.74
CA TYR A 62 -6.77 -1.17 5.90
C TYR A 62 -6.45 -2.09 4.72
N GLY A 63 -6.45 -3.40 4.93
CA GLY A 63 -6.25 -4.39 3.86
C GLY A 63 -7.35 -4.30 2.78
N ILE A 64 -8.61 -4.20 3.20
CA ILE A 64 -9.75 -4.04 2.29
C ILE A 64 -9.65 -2.72 1.53
N LEU A 65 -9.34 -1.61 2.20
CA LEU A 65 -9.14 -0.31 1.56
C LEU A 65 -8.04 -0.37 0.50
N GLY A 66 -6.88 -0.96 0.82
CA GLY A 66 -5.78 -1.12 -0.13
C GLY A 66 -6.18 -1.94 -1.36
N PHE A 67 -6.96 -3.01 -1.16
CA PHE A 67 -7.49 -3.81 -2.26
C PHE A 67 -8.47 -3.03 -3.14
N ILE A 68 -9.40 -2.28 -2.54
CA ILE A 68 -10.34 -1.42 -3.27
C ILE A 68 -9.58 -0.37 -4.09
N THR A 69 -8.59 0.30 -3.49
CA THR A 69 -7.75 1.27 -4.18
C THR A 69 -7.07 0.65 -5.41
N LEU A 70 -6.50 -0.56 -5.28
CA LEU A 70 -5.88 -1.26 -6.39
C LEU A 70 -6.87 -1.56 -7.52
N VAL A 71 -8.07 -2.04 -7.19
CA VAL A 71 -9.14 -2.32 -8.16
C VAL A 71 -9.60 -1.06 -8.87
N VAL A 72 -9.79 0.04 -8.13
CA VAL A 72 -10.18 1.36 -8.70
C VAL A 72 -9.13 1.85 -9.67
N ILE A 73 -7.84 1.81 -9.29
CA ILE A 73 -6.72 2.20 -10.14
C ILE A 73 -6.69 1.33 -11.40
N ALA A 74 -6.79 0.00 -11.26
CA ALA A 74 -6.80 -0.92 -12.40
C ALA A 74 -7.98 -0.65 -13.36
N LYS A 75 -9.16 -0.34 -12.82
CA LYS A 75 -10.34 0.00 -13.64
C LYS A 75 -10.13 1.33 -14.37
N TYR A 76 -9.58 2.34 -13.70
CA TYR A 76 -9.30 3.65 -14.30
C TYR A 76 -8.33 3.54 -15.49
N PHE A 77 -7.25 2.77 -15.35
CA PHE A 77 -6.33 2.53 -16.47
C PHE A 77 -6.98 1.77 -17.63
N ASN A 78 -7.90 0.83 -17.36
CA ASN A 78 -8.62 0.11 -18.41
C ASN A 78 -9.62 0.99 -19.16
N VAL A 79 -10.31 1.91 -18.47
CA VAL A 79 -11.27 2.85 -19.10
C VAL A 79 -10.53 3.79 -20.05
N ASN A 80 -9.44 4.41 -19.60
CA ASN A 80 -8.64 5.32 -20.43
C ASN A 80 -8.07 4.66 -21.70
N LYS A 81 -7.88 3.33 -21.67
CA LYS A 81 -7.40 2.57 -22.84
C LYS A 81 -8.50 2.31 -23.88
N LYS A 82 -9.78 2.30 -23.50
CA LYS A 82 -10.91 2.17 -24.43
C LYS A 82 -11.17 3.47 -25.19
N GLU A 83 -11.20 4.59 -24.50
CA GLU A 83 -11.47 5.92 -25.08
C GLU A 83 -10.41 6.32 -26.13
N LYS A 84 -9.14 5.99 -25.88
CA LYS A 84 -8.05 6.20 -26.85
C LYS A 84 -8.15 5.35 -28.12
N ARG A 85 -8.89 4.24 -28.10
CA ARG A 85 -9.05 3.36 -29.27
C ARG A 85 -10.25 3.71 -30.13
N GLU A 86 -11.26 4.36 -29.58
CA GLU A 86 -12.43 4.84 -30.34
C GLU A 86 -12.17 6.19 -31.02
N GLY A 87 -11.32 7.06 -30.43
CA GLY A 87 -10.91 8.32 -31.04
C GLY A 87 -9.94 8.21 -32.22
N ASP A 88 -9.23 7.08 -32.36
CA ASP A 88 -8.27 6.84 -33.45
C ASP A 88 -8.95 6.16 -34.68
N VAL A 89 -10.24 5.83 -34.59
CA VAL A 89 -11.02 5.13 -35.65
C VAL A 89 -11.92 6.11 -36.42
N HIS A 90 -11.87 7.40 -36.11
CA HIS A 90 -12.55 8.49 -36.81
C HIS A 90 -11.55 9.52 -37.33
#